data_AF-A0A838P1C3-F1
#
_entry.id   AF-A0A838P1C3-F1
#
_cell.length_a   1.000
_cell.length_b   1.000
_cell.length_c   1.000
_cell.angle_alpha   90.00
_cell.angle_beta   90.00
_cell.angle_gamma   90.00
#
_symmetry.space_group_name_H-M   'P 1'
#
loop_
_entity.id
_entity.type
_entity.pdbx_description
1 polymer ?
#
loop_
_entity_poly.entity_id
_entity_poly.type
_entity_poly.pdbx_seq_one_letter_code
_entity_poly.pdbx_strand_id
1 'polypeptide(L)'
;MGAPGRPTVNQINEQGAGGSAPRPLARVVFVTGKLAEPALRRVLEEMEPPFEARVAVLKITVAALMTTSWIARFLEIPPDTD
;
A
#
# COMPACT_ATOMS: atom_id res chain seq x y z
N MET A 1 -1.53 17.66 -64.03
CA MET A 1 -1.26 18.32 -62.74
C MET A 1 -2.12 17.62 -61.70
N GLY A 2 -1.53 16.70 -60.90
CA GLY A 2 -2.26 15.71 -60.10
C GLY A 2 -3.00 16.32 -58.90
N ALA A 3 -4.14 15.70 -58.54
CA ALA A 3 -4.96 16.07 -57.39
C ALA A 3 -4.20 15.95 -56.06
N PRO A 4 -4.44 16.83 -55.07
CA PRO A 4 -3.90 16.64 -53.72
C PRO A 4 -4.59 15.45 -53.05
N GLY A 5 -3.77 14.50 -52.59
CA GLY A 5 -4.21 13.31 -51.87
C GLY A 5 -5.01 13.69 -50.63
N ARG A 6 -6.18 13.05 -50.48
CA ARG A 6 -6.96 13.09 -49.25
C ARG A 6 -6.12 12.52 -48.10
N PRO A 7 -5.99 13.18 -46.95
CA PRO A 7 -5.42 12.53 -45.77
C PRO A 7 -6.37 11.41 -45.33
N THR A 8 -5.83 10.20 -45.25
CA THR A 8 -6.51 8.98 -44.78
C THR A 8 -6.94 9.17 -43.32
N VAL A 9 -8.24 9.00 -43.06
CA VAL A 9 -8.86 9.06 -41.73
C VAL A 9 -8.54 7.77 -40.95
N ASN A 10 -7.27 7.46 -40.71
CA ASN A 10 -6.93 6.26 -39.94
C ASN A 10 -5.63 6.39 -39.13
N GLN A 11 -5.51 7.49 -38.38
CA GLN A 11 -4.39 7.71 -37.46
C GLN A 11 -4.79 8.37 -36.12
N ILE A 12 -6.08 8.40 -35.77
CA ILE A 12 -6.58 9.08 -34.56
C ILE A 12 -7.03 8.14 -33.44
N ASN A 13 -6.55 6.89 -33.37
CA ASN A 13 -6.93 6.04 -32.24
C ASN A 13 -5.84 5.10 -31.72
N GLU A 14 -4.83 5.66 -31.04
CA GLU A 14 -3.98 4.90 -30.10
C GLU A 14 -3.54 5.69 -28.85
N GLN A 15 -4.11 6.87 -28.59
CA GLN A 15 -3.84 7.60 -27.32
C GLN A 15 -4.80 7.13 -26.22
N GLY A 16 -4.76 5.82 -25.96
CA GLY A 16 -5.30 5.20 -24.76
C GLY A 16 -4.18 5.00 -23.74
N ALA A 17 -4.52 5.21 -22.47
CA ALA A 17 -3.70 4.95 -21.29
C ALA A 17 -2.51 5.92 -21.11
N GLY A 18 -2.78 7.05 -20.44
CA GLY A 18 -1.76 7.71 -19.65
C GLY A 18 -1.08 6.68 -18.75
N GLY A 19 0.22 6.51 -18.93
CA GLY A 19 1.05 5.69 -18.06
C GLY A 19 1.05 6.31 -16.67
N SER A 20 0.09 5.93 -15.82
CA SER A 20 0.27 6.05 -14.38
C SER A 20 1.49 5.19 -14.07
N ALA A 21 2.56 5.82 -13.60
CA ALA A 21 3.62 5.10 -12.91
C ALA A 21 2.97 4.10 -11.94
N PRO A 22 3.53 2.88 -11.76
CA PRO A 22 2.99 1.94 -10.78
C PRO A 22 2.87 2.68 -9.46
N ARG A 23 1.63 2.83 -8.97
CA ARG A 23 1.42 3.45 -7.65
C ARG A 23 2.22 2.60 -6.67
N PRO A 24 3.10 3.20 -5.86
CA PRO A 24 3.84 2.43 -4.88
C PRO A 24 2.83 1.66 -4.02
N LEU A 25 3.18 0.41 -3.72
CA LEU A 25 2.34 -0.45 -2.88
C LEU A 25 2.10 0.29 -1.57
N ALA A 26 0.85 0.33 -1.11
CA ALA A 26 0.53 1.04 0.13
C ALA A 26 1.40 0.50 1.27
N ARG A 27 1.89 1.38 2.16
CA ARG A 27 2.73 0.97 3.30
C ARG A 27 1.91 1.03 4.57
N VAL A 28 1.57 -0.15 5.11
CA VAL A 28 0.64 -0.31 6.23
C VAL A 28 1.38 -0.80 7.47
N VAL A 29 1.20 -0.09 8.58
CA VAL A 29 1.73 -0.50 9.90
C VAL A 29 0.62 -1.10 10.76
N PHE A 30 0.76 -2.37 11.10
CA PHE A 30 -0.09 -3.07 12.06
C PHE A 30 0.47 -2.92 13.47
N VAL A 31 -0.34 -2.40 14.39
CA VAL A 31 0.04 -2.23 15.80
C VAL A 31 -0.56 -3.36 16.62
N THR A 32 0.28 -4.09 17.35
CA THR A 32 -0.16 -5.25 18.15
C THR A 32 0.59 -5.42 19.46
N GLY A 33 0.09 -6.31 20.32
CA GLY A 33 0.76 -6.77 21.54
C GLY A 33 1.44 -8.13 21.33
N LYS A 34 2.24 -8.56 22.30
CA LYS A 34 3.05 -9.80 22.20
C LYS A 34 2.23 -11.06 21.94
N LEU A 35 1.00 -11.14 22.45
CA LEU A 35 0.19 -12.35 22.31
C LEU A 35 -0.27 -12.59 20.87
N ALA A 36 -0.54 -11.51 20.13
CA ALA A 36 -1.13 -11.60 18.79
C ALA A 36 -0.09 -11.49 17.66
N GLU A 37 1.16 -11.10 17.95
CA GLU A 37 2.22 -11.02 16.95
C GLU A 37 2.38 -12.30 16.11
N PRO A 38 2.54 -13.51 16.69
CA PRO A 38 2.87 -14.68 15.89
C PRO A 38 1.75 -15.06 14.93
N ALA A 39 0.49 -14.94 15.38
CA ALA A 39 -0.68 -15.20 14.56
C ALA A 39 -0.83 -14.16 13.44
N LEU A 40 -0.60 -12.88 13.74
CA LEU A 40 -0.70 -11.81 12.75
C LEU A 40 0.35 -11.96 11.65
N ARG A 41 1.61 -12.27 12.00
CA ARG A 41 2.67 -12.48 10.99
C ARG A 41 2.33 -13.62 10.05
N ARG A 42 1.86 -14.75 10.60
CA ARG A 42 1.42 -15.90 9.81
C ARG A 42 0.29 -15.54 8.83
N VAL A 43 -0.71 -14.79 9.27
CA VAL A 43 -1.80 -14.34 8.40
C VAL A 43 -1.29 -13.44 7.28
N LEU A 44 -0.37 -12.50 7.59
CA LEU A 44 0.21 -11.62 6.58
C LEU A 44 1.05 -12.39 5.55
N GLU A 45 1.78 -13.42 5.98
CA GLU A 45 2.54 -14.31 5.10
C GLU A 45 1.63 -15.16 4.21
N GLU A 46 0.56 -15.74 4.77
CA GLU A 46 -0.39 -16.59 4.02
C GLU A 46 -1.28 -15.79 3.06
N MET A 47 -1.56 -14.52 3.35
CA MET A 47 -2.46 -13.69 2.55
C MET A 47 -1.80 -13.07 1.32
N GLU A 48 -0.47 -12.90 1.31
CA GLU A 48 0.28 -12.19 0.27
C GLU A 48 -0.36 -10.81 -0.07
N PRO A 49 -0.38 -9.86 0.88
CA PRO A 49 -1.08 -8.59 0.70
C PRO A 49 -0.61 -7.80 -0.53
N PRO A 50 -1.52 -7.05 -1.20
CA PRO A 50 -1.15 -6.10 -2.26
C PRO A 50 -0.50 -4.81 -1.70
N PHE A 51 0.05 -4.85 -0.48
CA PHE A 51 0.63 -3.73 0.25
C PHE A 51 1.85 -4.20 1.04
N GLU A 52 2.79 -3.29 1.33
CA GLU A 52 3.91 -3.56 2.22
C GLU A 52 3.41 -3.51 3.67
N ALA A 53 3.37 -4.65 4.34
CA ALA A 53 2.94 -4.76 5.73
C ALA A 53 4.13 -4.71 6.68
N ARG A 54 4.05 -3.86 7.71
CA ARG A 54 4.99 -3.86 8.85
C ARG A 54 4.25 -4.10 10.15
N VAL A 55 4.81 -4.93 11.04
CA VAL A 55 4.21 -5.23 12.34
C VAL A 55 5.00 -4.53 13.45
N ALA A 56 4.37 -3.56 14.11
CA ALA A 56 4.88 -2.88 15.29
C ALA A 56 4.34 -3.56 16.56
N VAL A 57 5.22 -4.26 17.27
CA VAL A 57 4.88 -4.95 18.53
C VAL A 57 5.21 -4.05 19.70
N LEU A 58 4.18 -3.57 20.40
CA LEU A 58 4.38 -2.73 21.58
C LEU A 58 4.69 -3.61 22.80
N LYS A 59 5.39 -3.06 23.81
CA LYS A 59 5.88 -3.77 25.01
C LYS A 59 4.75 -4.15 26.00
N ILE A 60 3.58 -4.56 25.51
CA ILE A 60 2.46 -5.07 26.31
C ILE A 60 1.97 -6.41 25.78
N THR A 61 1.34 -7.19 26.65
CA THR A 61 0.87 -8.54 26.29
C THR A 61 -0.40 -8.52 25.44
N VAL A 62 -1.37 -7.67 25.78
CA VAL A 62 -2.69 -7.62 25.12
C VAL A 62 -2.98 -6.22 24.58
N ALA A 63 -3.18 -6.10 23.26
CA ALA A 63 -3.46 -4.83 22.59
C ALA A 63 -4.81 -4.20 23.00
N ALA A 64 -5.78 -5.00 23.45
CA ALA A 64 -7.07 -4.49 23.93
C ALA A 64 -6.95 -3.56 25.16
N LEU A 65 -5.82 -3.59 25.87
CA LEU A 65 -5.57 -2.70 27.01
C LEU A 65 -4.88 -1.39 26.61
N MET A 66 -4.72 -1.13 25.31
CA MET A 66 -4.08 0.08 24.79
C MET A 66 -5.05 1.27 24.80
N THR A 67 -4.67 2.35 25.47
CA THR A 67 -5.27 3.67 25.23
C THR A 67 -4.56 4.36 24.07
N THR A 68 -5.25 5.23 23.34
CA THR A 68 -4.67 6.02 22.25
C THR A 68 -3.46 6.83 22.71
N SER A 69 -3.53 7.40 23.92
CA SER A 69 -2.41 8.14 24.53
C SER A 69 -1.20 7.27 24.83
N TRP A 70 -1.40 5.99 25.18
CA TRP A 70 -0.29 5.07 25.39
C TRP A 70 0.34 4.68 24.05
N ILE A 71 -0.46 4.36 23.03
CA ILE A 71 0.02 4.05 21.68
C ILE A 71 0.90 5.17 21.14
N ALA A 72 0.43 6.42 21.22
CA ALA A 72 1.18 7.59 20.73
C ALA A 72 2.56 7.78 21.39
N ARG A 73 2.78 7.23 22.60
CA ARG A 73 4.08 7.33 23.30
C ARG A 73 5.07 6.24 22.90
N PHE A 74 4.60 5.12 22.38
CA PHE A 74 5.42 3.92 22.14
C PHE A 74 5.45 3.47 20.68
N LEU A 75 4.55 3.98 19.83
CA LEU A 75 4.54 3.67 18.41
C LEU A 75 5.53 4.56 17.66
N GLU A 76 6.51 3.93 17.01
CA GLU A 76 7.38 4.57 16.04
C GLU A 76 6.85 4.27 14.64
N ILE A 77 6.49 5.33 13.90
CA ILE A 77 5.96 5.23 12.54
C ILE A 77 7.12 5.48 11.57
N PRO A 78 7.47 4.52 10.69
CA PRO A 78 8.46 4.74 9.65
C PRO A 78 8.04 5.89 8.71
N PRO A 79 9.02 6.62 8.15
CA PRO A 79 8.71 7.57 7.09
C PRO A 79 7.97 6.85 5.95
N ASP A 80 7.04 7.58 5.35
CA ASP A 80 6.24 7.15 4.20
C ASP A 80 5.20 6.02 4.47
N THR A 81 4.68 5.95 5.69
CA THR A 81 3.48 5.15 6.01
C THR A 81 2.23 5.91 5.55
N ASP A 82 1.26 5.22 4.93
CA ASP A 82 -0.01 5.80 4.45
C ASP A 82 -1.06 5.96 5.56
#